data_AF-A0A7W1FX56-F1
#
_entry.id   AF-A0A7W1FX56-F1
#
_cell.length_a   1.000
_cell.length_b   1.000
_cell.length_c   1.000
_cell.angle_alpha   90.00
_cell.angle_beta   90.00
_cell.angle_gamma   90.00
#
_symmetry.space_group_name_H-M   'P 1'
#
loop_
_entity.id
_entity.type
_entity.pdbx_description
1 polymer ?
#
loop_
_entity_poly.entity_id
_entity_poly.type
_entity_poly.pdbx_seq_one_letter_code
_entity_poly.pdbx_strand_id
1 'polypeptide(L)'
;MGTEGQGLNGAASHRKYKLVQISIPFGVGVKTNLAKNIGLSIEWGMRKTFTDYLDDVSQSYYDPKALTAAHGPTSALLSDKSIGNDPNYTNTGRQRGNPTTKDWYSFAGIALTIKLGHKVEKCPSMYL
;
A
#
# COMPACT_ATOMS: atom_id res chain seq x y z
N MET A 1 12.67 -4.41 8.34
CA MET A 1 13.57 -3.24 8.45
C MET A 1 13.42 -2.61 9.81
N GLY A 2 12.20 -2.49 10.34
CA GLY A 2 12.02 -2.25 11.76
C GLY A 2 12.46 -0.82 12.13
N THR A 3 11.97 0.16 11.37
CA THR A 3 12.42 1.55 11.40
C THR A 3 12.06 2.28 12.70
N GLU A 4 11.27 1.68 13.58
CA GLU A 4 10.94 2.20 14.92
C GLU A 4 11.64 1.41 16.05
N GLY A 5 12.62 0.58 15.69
CA GLY A 5 13.34 -0.27 16.64
C GLY A 5 12.52 -1.48 17.12
N GLN A 6 11.56 -1.96 16.33
CA GLN A 6 10.67 -3.03 16.74
C GLN A 6 11.45 -4.30 17.15
N GLY A 7 11.34 -4.68 18.42
CA GLY A 7 12.07 -5.80 19.00
C GLY A 7 13.42 -5.43 19.63
N LEU A 8 13.73 -4.15 19.80
CA LEU A 8 14.90 -3.64 20.52
C LEU A 8 14.50 -3.08 21.89
N ASN A 9 15.44 -3.08 22.84
CA ASN A 9 15.23 -2.52 24.17
C ASN A 9 15.10 -0.99 24.10
N GLY A 10 14.10 -0.44 24.79
CA GLY A 10 13.81 0.99 24.79
C GLY A 10 13.04 1.47 23.56
N ALA A 11 12.64 0.57 22.67
CA ALA A 11 11.74 0.91 21.57
C ALA A 11 10.30 1.02 22.07
N ALA A 12 9.51 1.86 21.40
CA ALA A 12 8.10 2.05 21.74
C ALA A 12 7.29 0.74 21.59
N SER A 13 7.69 -0.13 20.64
CA SER A 13 7.19 -1.51 20.52
C SER A 13 8.31 -2.55 20.69
N HIS A 14 8.15 -3.42 21.69
CA HIS A 14 9.05 -4.55 21.93
C HIS A 14 8.73 -5.76 21.05
N ARG A 15 7.66 -5.71 20.24
CA ARG A 15 7.25 -6.81 19.36
C ARG A 15 7.33 -6.36 17.90
N LYS A 16 7.90 -7.23 17.06
CA LYS A 16 7.81 -7.06 15.60
C LYS A 16 6.36 -7.24 15.15
N TYR A 17 5.93 -6.37 14.25
CA TYR A 17 4.62 -6.49 13.61
C TYR A 17 4.58 -7.75 12.73
N LYS A 18 3.37 -8.29 12.53
CA LYS A 18 3.17 -9.47 11.70
C LYS A 18 3.24 -9.08 10.23
N LEU A 19 4.01 -9.82 9.45
CA LEU A 19 4.11 -9.63 7.99
C LEU A 19 2.90 -10.19 7.24
N VAL A 20 2.20 -11.16 7.83
CA VAL A 20 1.00 -11.78 7.27
C VAL A 20 -0.22 -11.27 8.01
N GLN A 21 -1.18 -10.74 7.27
CA GLN A 21 -2.38 -10.12 7.82
C GLN A 21 -3.59 -10.31 6.93
N ILE A 22 -4.75 -10.30 7.56
CA ILE A 22 -6.05 -10.31 6.88
C ILE A 22 -6.39 -8.87 6.50
N SER A 23 -6.93 -8.68 5.30
CA SER A 23 -7.58 -7.43 4.90
C SER A 23 -8.97 -7.72 4.35
N ILE A 24 -9.88 -6.77 4.53
CA ILE A 24 -11.23 -6.85 3.98
C ILE A 24 -11.29 -5.97 2.73
N PRO A 25 -11.32 -6.55 1.52
CA PRO A 25 -11.53 -5.80 0.29
C PRO A 25 -13.01 -5.48 0.11
N PHE A 26 -13.33 -4.25 -0.25
CA PHE A 26 -14.65 -3.82 -0.69
C PHE A 26 -14.49 -2.73 -1.75
N GLY A 27 -15.41 -2.65 -2.70
CA GLY A 27 -15.26 -1.73 -3.81
C GLY A 27 -16.50 -1.65 -4.68
N VAL A 28 -16.48 -0.68 -5.57
CA VAL A 28 -17.52 -0.45 -6.57
C VAL A 28 -16.86 -0.36 -7.94
N GLY A 29 -17.53 -0.92 -8.93
CA GLY A 29 -17.07 -0.89 -10.31
C GLY A 29 -18.25 -0.68 -11.25
N VAL A 30 -18.01 0.08 -12.31
CA VAL A 30 -18.97 0.31 -13.37
C VAL A 30 -18.36 -0.20 -14.67
N LYS A 31 -19.10 -1.07 -15.35
CA LYS A 31 -18.76 -1.57 -16.68
C LYS A 31 -19.81 -1.12 -17.67
N THR A 32 -19.37 -0.51 -18.76
CA THR A 32 -20.24 -0.02 -19.83
C THR A 32 -19.68 -0.38 -21.20
N ASN A 33 -20.56 -0.54 -22.19
CA ASN A 33 -20.16 -0.74 -23.58
C ASN A 33 -20.14 0.62 -24.28
N LEU A 34 -18.95 1.11 -24.64
CA LEU A 34 -18.78 2.36 -25.42
C LEU A 34 -19.20 2.16 -26.87
N ALA A 35 -18.96 0.98 -27.42
CA ALA A 35 -19.37 0.58 -28.76
C ALA A 35 -19.73 -0.91 -28.80
N LYS A 36 -20.28 -1.39 -29.92
CA LYS A 36 -20.56 -2.83 -30.12
C LYS A 36 -19.34 -3.72 -29.86
N ASN A 37 -18.15 -3.19 -30.16
CA ASN A 37 -16.88 -3.90 -30.07
C ASN A 37 -15.95 -3.36 -28.97
N ILE A 38 -16.34 -2.36 -28.18
CA ILE A 38 -15.49 -1.74 -27.17
C ILE A 38 -16.26 -1.59 -25.86
N GLY A 39 -15.74 -2.17 -24.79
CA GLY A 39 -16.21 -2.01 -23.43
C GLY A 39 -15.19 -1.27 -22.56
N LEU A 40 -15.68 -0.48 -21.61
CA LEU A 40 -14.88 0.20 -20.59
C LEU A 40 -15.32 -0.32 -19.21
N SER A 41 -14.37 -0.66 -18.36
CA SER A 41 -14.58 -0.95 -16.94
C SER A 41 -13.79 0.05 -16.13
N ILE A 42 -14.43 0.62 -15.11
CA ILE A 42 -13.77 1.45 -14.09
C ILE A 42 -14.05 0.78 -12.76
N GLU A 43 -13.00 0.51 -12.00
CA GLU A 43 -13.09 -0.17 -10.70
C GLU A 43 -12.37 0.66 -9.66
N TRP A 44 -13.00 0.84 -8.50
CA TRP A 44 -12.37 1.40 -7.33
C TRP A 44 -12.64 0.50 -6.13
N GLY A 45 -11.57 -0.02 -5.53
CA GLY A 45 -11.63 -0.93 -4.40
C GLY A 45 -10.75 -0.44 -3.26
N MET A 46 -11.29 -0.42 -2.05
CA MET A 46 -10.56 -0.19 -0.82
C MET A 46 -10.27 -1.51 -0.12
N ARG A 47 -9.18 -1.55 0.64
CA ARG A 47 -8.80 -2.66 1.51
C ARG A 47 -8.55 -2.12 2.90
N LYS A 48 -9.46 -2.44 3.82
CA LYS A 48 -9.29 -2.16 5.24
C LYS A 48 -8.33 -3.19 5.83
N THR A 49 -7.24 -2.73 6.44
CA THR A 49 -6.31 -3.60 7.17
C THR A 49 -6.57 -3.53 8.67
N PHE A 50 -5.98 -4.47 9.42
CA PHE A 50 -6.04 -4.50 10.88
C PHE A 50 -4.69 -4.16 11.52
N THR A 51 -3.82 -3.45 10.79
CA THR A 51 -2.51 -2.99 11.26
C THR A 51 -2.34 -1.51 11.03
N ASP A 52 -1.38 -0.96 11.76
CA ASP A 52 -0.88 0.41 11.66
C ASP A 52 0.60 0.37 11.23
N TYR A 53 0.95 -0.59 10.38
CA TYR A 53 2.35 -0.85 9.99
C TYR A 53 2.44 -1.15 8.49
N LEU A 54 1.54 -0.57 7.68
CA LEU A 54 1.58 -0.75 6.23
C LEU A 54 2.84 -0.12 5.63
N ASP A 55 3.29 0.99 6.21
CA ASP A 55 4.49 1.76 5.85
C ASP A 55 5.60 1.70 6.92
N ASP A 56 5.50 0.75 7.86
CA ASP A 56 6.42 0.62 9.01
C ASP A 56 6.41 1.86 9.93
N VAL A 57 5.31 2.63 9.99
CA VAL A 57 5.14 3.82 10.84
C VAL A 57 3.92 3.66 11.75
N SER A 58 4.12 3.77 13.08
CA SER A 58 3.01 3.70 14.04
C SER A 58 3.22 4.58 15.27
N GLN A 59 4.42 4.59 15.84
CA GLN A 59 4.64 5.14 17.18
C GLN A 59 5.58 6.34 17.14
N SER A 60 6.72 6.25 17.82
CA SER A 60 7.70 7.32 17.95
C SER A 60 9.01 6.95 17.28
N TYR A 61 9.79 7.96 16.94
CA TYR A 61 11.15 7.75 16.44
C TYR A 61 12.03 7.07 17.50
N TYR A 62 12.75 6.04 17.07
CA TYR A 62 13.77 5.37 17.88
C TYR A 62 15.14 6.04 17.70
N ASP A 63 16.08 5.80 18.60
CA ASP A 63 17.43 6.37 18.51
C ASP A 63 18.14 5.87 17.23
N PRO A 64 18.52 6.78 16.29
CA PRO A 64 19.16 6.40 15.04
C PRO A 64 20.49 5.65 15.23
N LYS A 65 21.23 5.91 16.31
CA LYS A 65 22.51 5.22 16.58
C LYS A 65 22.27 3.78 17.00
N ALA A 66 21.36 3.55 17.95
CA ALA A 66 20.94 2.22 18.35
C ALA A 66 20.30 1.44 17.18
N LEU A 67 19.51 2.13 16.34
CA LEU A 67 18.87 1.54 15.17
C LEU A 67 19.89 1.10 14.12
N THR A 68 20.90 1.93 13.87
CA THR A 68 22.00 1.61 12.93
C THR A 68 22.77 0.38 13.40
N ALA A 69 23.07 0.29 14.71
CA ALA A 69 23.79 -0.85 15.28
C ALA A 69 23.00 -2.17 15.17
N ALA A 70 21.67 -2.12 15.33
CA ALA A 70 20.85 -3.33 15.36
C ALA A 70 20.25 -3.75 14.01
N HIS A 71 19.93 -2.78 13.13
CA HIS A 71 19.20 -3.00 11.87
C HIS A 71 19.91 -2.42 10.65
N GLY A 72 21.13 -1.89 10.81
CA GLY A 72 21.96 -1.35 9.75
C GLY A 72 21.67 0.11 9.40
N PRO A 73 22.56 0.75 8.61
CA PRO A 73 22.49 2.18 8.31
C PRO A 73 21.27 2.56 7.46
N THR A 74 20.79 1.66 6.61
CA THR A 74 19.60 1.89 5.78
C THR A 74 18.33 2.04 6.61
N SER A 75 18.20 1.28 7.71
CA SER A 75 17.03 1.34 8.59
C SER A 75 16.95 2.69 9.32
N ALA A 76 18.09 3.24 9.75
CA ALA A 76 18.17 4.57 10.35
C ALA A 76 17.90 5.70 9.34
N LEU A 77 18.41 5.59 8.12
CA LEU A 77 18.14 6.57 7.06
C LEU A 77 16.66 6.58 6.65
N LEU A 78 16.02 5.41 6.60
CA LEU A 78 14.60 5.29 6.27
C LEU A 78 13.69 5.68 7.45
N SER A 79 14.15 5.55 8.70
CA SER A 79 13.37 5.98 9.86
C SER A 79 13.21 7.49 9.91
N ASP A 80 14.28 8.24 9.61
CA ASP A 80 14.32 9.69 9.69
C ASP A 80 15.20 10.29 8.58
N LYS A 81 14.55 10.91 7.58
CA LYS A 81 15.21 11.58 6.45
C LYS A 81 15.82 12.94 6.81
N SER A 82 15.57 13.47 8.00
CA SER A 82 16.14 14.74 8.46
C SER A 82 17.54 14.59 9.08
N ILE A 83 17.99 13.34 9.31
CA ILE A 83 19.32 13.02 9.82
C ILE A 83 20.39 13.65 8.91
N GLY A 84 21.24 14.50 9.49
CA GLY A 84 22.37 15.15 8.79
C GLY A 84 22.14 16.60 8.38
N ASN A 85 20.92 17.14 8.51
CA ASN A 85 20.64 18.55 8.20
C ASN A 85 21.02 19.52 9.34
N ASP A 86 20.87 19.12 10.60
CA ASP A 86 21.31 19.87 11.79
C ASP A 86 21.90 18.89 12.82
N PRO A 87 23.19 19.05 13.22
CA PRO A 87 23.84 18.17 14.20
C PRO A 87 23.19 18.14 15.59
N ASN A 88 22.43 19.18 15.95
CA ASN A 88 21.80 19.31 17.27
C ASN A 88 20.32 18.91 17.27
N TYR A 89 19.76 18.63 16.10
CA TYR A 89 18.35 18.26 15.97
C TYR A 89 18.18 16.75 16.06
N THR A 90 17.29 16.31 16.94
CA THR A 90 16.90 14.90 17.06
C THR A 90 15.39 14.76 17.14
N ASN A 91 14.85 13.81 16.38
CA ASN A 91 13.45 13.43 16.48
C ASN A 91 13.21 12.29 17.49
N THR A 92 14.25 11.73 18.12
CA THR A 92 14.12 10.60 19.04
C THR A 92 13.04 10.84 20.09
N GLY A 93 12.11 9.91 20.23
CA GLY A 93 10.99 9.99 21.17
C GLY A 93 9.82 10.87 20.71
N ARG A 94 9.93 11.60 19.59
CA ARG A 94 8.81 12.34 19.01
C ARG A 94 7.83 11.39 18.32
N GLN A 95 6.57 11.80 18.25
CA GLN A 95 5.54 11.07 17.53
C GLN A 95 5.85 11.04 16.03
N ARG A 96 5.89 9.84 15.46
CA ARG A 96 6.12 9.56 14.03
C ARG A 96 4.82 9.11 13.35
N GLY A 97 4.05 8.27 14.02
CA GLY A 97 2.76 7.75 13.57
C GLY A 97 1.64 7.91 14.59
N ASN A 98 0.51 7.25 14.32
CA ASN A 98 -0.63 7.25 15.22
C ASN A 98 -1.15 5.82 15.50
N PRO A 99 -0.83 5.23 16.67
CA PRO A 99 -1.18 3.84 16.98
C PRO A 99 -2.69 3.62 17.19
N THR A 100 -3.46 4.70 17.35
CA THR A 100 -4.92 4.64 17.55
C THR A 100 -5.68 4.37 16.26
N THR A 101 -5.09 4.70 15.11
CA THR A 101 -5.66 4.44 13.78
C THR A 101 -5.09 3.14 13.21
N LYS A 102 -5.67 2.69 12.09
CA LYS A 102 -5.19 1.53 11.33
C LYS A 102 -5.14 1.94 9.87
N ASP A 103 -4.20 1.37 9.14
CA ASP A 103 -3.92 1.75 7.76
C ASP A 103 -4.89 1.14 6.77
N TRP A 104 -5.27 1.91 5.78
CA TRP A 104 -6.13 1.49 4.69
C TRP A 104 -5.44 1.86 3.38
N TYR A 105 -5.67 1.07 2.34
CA TYR A 105 -5.16 1.36 1.01
C TYR A 105 -6.23 1.08 -0.04
N SER A 106 -6.11 1.71 -1.19
CA SER A 106 -7.09 1.59 -2.26
C SER A 106 -6.41 1.31 -3.60
N PHE A 107 -7.17 0.70 -4.49
CA PHE A 107 -6.81 0.46 -5.88
C PHE A 107 -7.88 1.07 -6.76
N ALA A 108 -7.46 1.78 -7.78
CA ALA A 108 -8.31 2.20 -8.86
C ALA A 108 -7.76 1.60 -10.17
N GLY A 109 -8.64 1.10 -11.01
CA GLY A 109 -8.30 0.46 -12.27
C GLY A 109 -9.25 0.88 -13.37
N ILE A 110 -8.71 1.00 -14.58
CA ILE A 110 -9.48 1.20 -15.81
C ILE A 110 -9.10 0.07 -16.76
N ALA A 111 -10.10 -0.63 -17.30
CA ALA A 111 -9.89 -1.71 -18.25
C ALA A 111 -10.65 -1.41 -19.54
N LEU A 112 -9.94 -1.49 -20.68
CA LEU A 112 -10.53 -1.44 -22.01
C LEU A 112 -10.67 -2.87 -22.55
N THR A 113 -11.90 -3.26 -22.90
CA THR A 113 -12.19 -4.56 -23.51
C THR A 113 -12.49 -4.36 -24.99
N ILE A 114 -11.69 -4.95 -25.87
CA ILE A 114 -11.93 -4.89 -27.32
C ILE A 114 -12.42 -6.27 -27.80
N LYS A 115 -13.60 -6.31 -28.43
CA LYS A 115 -14.11 -7.50 -29.10
C LYS A 115 -13.57 -7.54 -30.53
N LEU A 116 -12.65 -8.46 -30.79
CA LEU A 116 -12.17 -8.76 -32.14
C LEU A 116 -13.18 -9.69 -32.81
N GLY A 117 -14.03 -9.14 -33.67
CA GLY A 117 -15.00 -9.90 -34.45
C GLY A 117 -14.60 -9.98 -35.91
N HIS A 118 -14.44 -11.20 -36.44
CA HIS A 118 -14.52 -11.45 -37.88
C HIS A 118 -15.98 -11.29 -38.34
N LYS A 119 -16.18 -10.75 -39.56
CA LYS A 119 -17.48 -10.79 -40.22
C LYS A 119 -17.86 -12.25 -40.41
N VAL A 120 -18.87 -12.74 -39.70
CA VAL A 120 -19.53 -13.99 -40.07
C VAL A 120 -20.24 -13.66 -41.38
N GLU A 121 -19.72 -14.16 -42.51
CA GLU A 121 -20.46 -14.09 -43.77
C GLU A 121 -21.79 -14.79 -43.54
N LYS A 122 -22.89 -14.05 -43.66
CA LYS A 122 -24.23 -14.64 -43.59
C LYS A 122 -24.30 -15.66 -44.72
N CYS A 123 -24.51 -16.94 -44.37
CA CYS A 123 -24.85 -17.95 -45.37
C CYS A 123 -26.06 -17.45 -46.18
N PRO A 124 -26.01 -17.46 -47.52
CA PRO A 124 -27.14 -17.02 -48.32
C PRO A 124 -28.33 -17.93 -48.03
N SER A 125 -29.42 -17.37 -47.51
CA SER A 125 -30.69 -18.09 -47.48
C SER A 125 -31.16 -18.20 -48.93
N MET A 126 -31.24 -19.43 -49.42
CA MET A 126 -31.84 -19.75 -50.71
C MET A 126 -33.31 -19.31 -50.67
N TYR A 127 -33.64 -18.24 -51.41
CA TYR A 127 -35.02 -17.83 -51.66
C TYR A 127 -35.63 -18.88 -52.61
N LEU A 128 -36.72 -19.53 -52.16
CA LEU A 128 -37.62 -20.33 -53.00
C LEU A 128 -38.77 -19.44 -53.48
#